data_AF-A0A7J8GDC2-F1
#
_entry.id   AF-A0A7J8GDC2-F1
#
_cell.length_a   1.000
_cell.length_b   1.000
_cell.length_c   1.000
_cell.angle_alpha   90.00
_cell.angle_beta   90.00
_cell.angle_gamma   90.00
#
_symmetry.space_group_name_H-M   'P 1'
#
loop_
_entity.id
_entity.type
_entity.pdbx_description
1 polymer ?
#
loop_
_entity_poly.entity_id
_entity_poly.type
_entity_poly.pdbx_seq_one_letter_code
_entity_poly.pdbx_strand_id
1 'polypeptide(L)'
;MRGTPRALCSAARAAWRQSFPLDGRDVARWFPGHMAKGLKKMQSSLKLVDCIIEVHDARIPLSGRNPLFQETLGIKPHVLVLNKMDLADLSEQQKIIRHLEREGLKNIIFTNCVKDENVKQIVPVVTELVGSSYRYHRGEVCERPPVFLLDTPGVLAPRIGSVETGLKLALCGTVLDHLVGEETLADYLLYTLNRHQLLGYVQHYGLGGACDDVVSVLKRVAVRLGKTQRVKVLTGTGDVNVIQPNYTAAARDFLRTFRSGLLGPVMLDRDTLHTPPADP
;
A
#
# COMPACT_ATOMS: atom_id res chain seq x y z
N MET A 1 34.71 -26.75 -15.72
CA MET A 1 33.94 -25.77 -16.51
C MET A 1 32.61 -26.39 -16.91
N ARG A 2 31.51 -26.03 -16.24
CA ARG A 2 30.14 -26.42 -16.66
C ARG A 2 29.37 -25.12 -16.92
N GLY A 3 29.15 -24.81 -18.19
CA GLY A 3 28.37 -23.66 -18.60
C GLY A 3 26.89 -23.91 -18.34
N THR A 4 26.25 -23.01 -17.60
CA THR A 4 24.79 -22.91 -17.52
C THR A 4 24.28 -22.28 -18.83
N PRO A 5 23.20 -22.80 -19.45
CA PRO A 5 22.61 -22.13 -20.59
C PRO A 5 21.86 -20.90 -20.08
N ARG A 6 22.40 -19.71 -20.37
CA ARG A 6 21.64 -18.45 -20.38
C ARG A 6 20.56 -18.58 -21.46
N ALA A 7 19.36 -19.00 -21.07
CA ALA A 7 18.18 -18.76 -21.87
C ALA A 7 17.91 -17.25 -21.87
N LEU A 8 18.50 -16.56 -22.85
CA LEU A 8 18.08 -15.23 -23.27
C LEU A 8 16.65 -15.37 -23.80
N CYS A 9 15.67 -15.19 -22.91
CA CYS A 9 14.29 -15.00 -23.31
C CYS A 9 14.24 -13.68 -24.07
N SER A 10 14.20 -13.74 -25.41
CA SER A 10 13.94 -12.58 -26.25
C SER A 10 12.50 -12.15 -25.99
N ALA A 11 12.31 -11.30 -24.98
CA ALA A 11 11.05 -10.62 -24.79
C ALA A 11 10.85 -9.74 -26.02
N ALA A 12 9.92 -10.14 -26.90
CA ALA A 12 9.25 -9.18 -27.74
C ALA A 12 8.86 -8.02 -26.81
N ARG A 13 9.27 -6.79 -27.15
CA ARG A 13 8.92 -5.60 -26.37
C ARG A 13 7.39 -5.50 -26.37
N ALA A 14 6.75 -6.13 -25.40
CA ALA A 14 5.36 -5.87 -25.09
C ALA A 14 5.30 -4.38 -24.78
N ALA A 15 4.54 -3.63 -25.57
CA ALA A 15 4.34 -2.22 -25.32
C ALA A 15 3.51 -2.12 -24.03
N TRP A 16 4.19 -1.91 -22.90
CA TRP A 16 3.54 -1.67 -21.61
C TRP A 16 2.65 -0.43 -21.72
N ARG A 17 1.44 -0.49 -21.17
CA ARG A 17 0.58 0.70 -21.09
C ARG A 17 1.29 1.77 -20.27
N GLN A 18 1.17 3.02 -20.73
CA GLN A 18 1.82 4.17 -20.09
C GLN A 18 0.96 4.81 -19.00
N SER A 19 -0.35 4.55 -19.05
CA SER A 19 -1.35 5.03 -18.10
C SER A 19 -2.32 3.92 -17.75
N PHE A 20 -2.96 4.06 -16.59
CA PHE A 20 -4.02 3.19 -16.15
C PHE A 20 -5.37 3.90 -16.31
N PRO A 21 -6.38 3.29 -16.96
CA PRO A 21 -7.69 3.91 -17.10
C PRO A 21 -8.36 4.03 -15.73
N LEU A 22 -8.54 5.27 -15.28
CA LEU A 22 -9.19 5.60 -14.00
C LEU A 22 -10.71 5.86 -14.14
N ASP A 23 -11.23 5.75 -15.37
CA ASP A 23 -12.51 6.31 -15.82
C ASP A 23 -13.72 6.03 -14.91
N GLY A 24 -14.40 7.12 -14.52
CA GLY A 24 -15.72 7.11 -13.88
C GLY A 24 -15.78 6.54 -12.46
N ARG A 25 -14.65 6.18 -11.86
CA ARG A 25 -14.63 5.55 -10.53
C ARG A 25 -14.77 6.60 -9.43
N ASP A 26 -15.91 6.54 -8.75
CA ASP A 26 -16.18 7.37 -7.57
C ASP A 26 -15.51 6.76 -6.33
N VAL A 27 -14.36 7.34 -5.96
CA VAL A 27 -13.58 6.96 -4.77
C VAL A 27 -14.43 7.04 -3.51
N ALA A 28 -15.45 7.90 -3.44
CA ALA A 28 -16.29 8.05 -2.26
C ALA A 28 -17.01 6.74 -1.88
N ARG A 29 -17.32 5.87 -2.86
CA ARG A 29 -17.98 4.58 -2.60
C ARG A 29 -17.05 3.54 -1.96
N TRP A 30 -15.74 3.72 -2.10
CA TRP A 30 -14.75 2.78 -1.56
C TRP A 30 -14.50 2.97 -0.07
N PHE A 31 -14.93 4.10 0.49
CA PHE A 31 -14.64 4.44 1.88
C PHE A 31 -15.92 4.75 2.65
N PRO A 32 -16.26 3.95 3.68
CA PRO A 32 -17.49 4.15 4.42
C PRO A 32 -17.47 5.47 5.21
N GLY A 33 -18.64 6.12 5.33
CA GLY A 33 -18.81 7.39 6.07
C GLY A 33 -18.43 7.34 7.57
N HIS A 34 -18.13 6.15 8.11
CA HIS A 34 -17.61 6.00 9.48
C HIS A 34 -16.24 6.67 9.71
N MET A 35 -15.46 6.94 8.65
CA MET A 35 -14.18 7.64 8.76
C MET A 35 -14.31 9.04 9.37
N ALA A 36 -15.40 9.76 9.08
CA ALA A 36 -15.65 11.08 9.69
C ALA A 36 -15.83 10.98 11.22
N LYS A 37 -16.43 9.89 11.71
CA LYS A 37 -16.56 9.60 13.15
C LYS A 37 -15.19 9.24 13.75
N GLY A 38 -14.38 8.47 13.02
CA GLY A 38 -12.99 8.16 13.39
C GLY A 38 -12.13 9.41 13.55
N LEU A 39 -12.18 10.33 12.58
CA LEU A 39 -11.47 11.60 12.62
C LEU A 39 -11.87 12.46 13.82
N LYS A 40 -13.17 12.60 14.10
CA LYS A 40 -13.66 13.34 15.29
C LYS A 40 -13.18 12.70 16.61
N LYS A 41 -13.23 11.38 16.72
CA LYS A 41 -12.74 10.65 17.91
C LYS A 41 -11.24 10.85 18.09
N MET A 42 -10.47 10.77 17.00
CA MET A 42 -9.04 11.00 16.99
C MET A 42 -8.73 12.43 17.45
N GLN A 43 -9.37 13.46 16.90
CA GLN A 43 -9.20 14.87 17.30
C GLN A 43 -9.42 15.09 18.81
N SER A 44 -10.43 14.44 19.39
CA SER A 44 -10.66 14.52 20.84
C SER A 44 -9.55 13.87 21.67
N SER A 45 -8.98 12.76 21.17
CA SER A 45 -7.91 12.02 21.84
C SER A 45 -6.57 12.74 21.74
N LEU A 46 -6.31 13.45 20.64
CA LEU A 46 -5.09 14.23 20.45
C LEU A 46 -4.86 15.26 21.56
N LYS A 47 -5.93 15.81 22.17
CA LYS A 47 -5.82 16.78 23.27
C LYS A 47 -5.15 16.19 24.52
N LEU A 48 -5.24 14.87 24.72
CA LEU A 48 -4.84 14.18 25.95
C LEU A 48 -3.44 13.56 25.90
N VAL A 49 -2.76 13.62 24.75
CA VAL A 49 -1.47 12.92 24.54
C VAL A 49 -0.30 13.87 24.39
N ASP A 50 0.89 13.38 24.72
CA ASP A 50 2.14 14.16 24.67
C ASP A 50 2.91 13.94 23.36
N CYS A 51 2.68 12.82 22.68
CA CYS A 51 3.32 12.48 21.41
C CYS A 51 2.41 11.61 20.55
N ILE A 52 2.58 11.71 19.24
CA ILE A 52 1.79 11.02 18.24
C ILE A 52 2.72 10.11 17.44
N ILE A 53 2.41 8.82 17.43
CA ILE A 53 3.07 7.83 16.57
C ILE A 53 2.12 7.51 15.44
N GLU A 54 2.48 7.91 14.23
CA GLU A 54 1.75 7.65 12.99
C GLU A 54 2.34 6.39 12.33
N VAL A 55 1.57 5.31 12.21
CA VAL A 55 2.05 4.08 11.57
C VAL A 55 1.49 3.96 10.16
N HIS A 56 2.35 3.70 9.18
CA HIS A 56 2.02 3.57 7.75
C HIS A 56 2.72 2.37 7.12
N ASP A 57 2.19 1.91 5.99
CA ASP A 57 2.81 0.87 5.17
C ASP A 57 3.98 1.45 4.37
N ALA A 58 5.18 0.91 4.54
CA ALA A 58 6.41 1.39 3.91
C ALA A 58 6.40 1.32 2.38
N ARG A 59 5.46 0.59 1.77
CA ARG A 59 5.30 0.52 0.30
C ARG A 59 4.61 1.76 -0.28
N ILE A 60 3.93 2.55 0.55
CA ILE A 60 3.20 3.77 0.20
C ILE A 60 3.52 4.93 1.17
N PRO A 61 4.80 5.31 1.34
CA PRO A 61 5.22 6.29 2.33
C PRO A 61 4.65 7.70 2.09
N LEU A 62 4.22 8.02 0.86
CA LEU A 62 3.65 9.31 0.48
C LEU A 62 2.12 9.21 0.39
N SER A 63 1.61 8.32 -0.46
CA SER A 63 0.17 8.16 -0.73
C SER A 63 -0.61 7.63 0.45
N GLY A 64 0.04 6.92 1.39
CA GLY A 64 -0.63 6.40 2.57
C GLY A 64 -1.08 7.49 3.55
N ARG A 65 -0.45 8.67 3.48
CA ARG A 65 -0.63 9.74 4.45
C ARG A 65 -1.87 10.57 4.19
N ASN A 66 -2.39 11.17 5.26
CA ASN A 66 -3.50 12.12 5.20
C ASN A 66 -2.95 13.56 5.28
N PRO A 67 -3.00 14.37 4.20
CA PRO A 67 -2.48 15.74 4.22
C PRO A 67 -3.13 16.63 5.28
N LEU A 68 -4.44 16.44 5.54
CA LEU A 68 -5.19 17.18 6.57
C LEU A 68 -4.71 16.87 7.99
N PHE A 69 -3.91 15.81 8.15
CA PHE A 69 -3.37 15.44 9.44
C PHE A 69 -2.34 16.47 9.90
N GLN A 70 -1.56 17.09 9.01
CA GLN A 70 -0.61 18.15 9.38
C GLN A 70 -1.29 19.32 10.11
N GLU A 71 -2.46 19.75 9.63
CA GLU A 71 -3.24 20.83 10.27
C GLU A 71 -3.80 20.38 11.64
N THR A 72 -4.19 19.11 11.75
CA THR A 72 -4.86 18.57 12.94
C THR A 72 -3.88 18.20 14.06
N LEU A 73 -2.64 17.86 13.71
CA LEU A 73 -1.57 17.46 14.62
C LEU A 73 -1.10 18.60 15.54
N GLY A 74 -1.26 19.86 15.12
CA GLY A 74 -0.77 21.02 15.85
C GLY A 74 0.75 20.96 16.07
N ILE A 75 1.23 21.56 17.16
CA ILE A 75 2.67 21.65 17.49
C ILE A 75 3.16 20.36 18.22
N LYS A 76 2.35 19.28 18.24
CA LYS A 76 2.69 18.10 19.03
C LYS A 76 3.83 17.30 18.39
N PRO A 77 4.74 16.75 19.21
CA PRO A 77 5.80 15.89 18.70
C PRO A 77 5.24 14.68 17.99
N HIS A 78 5.84 14.37 16.85
CA HIS A 78 5.32 13.42 15.88
C HIS A 78 6.43 12.50 15.39
N VAL A 79 6.12 11.19 15.34
CA VAL A 79 6.99 10.15 14.79
C VAL A 79 6.21 9.40 13.70
N LEU A 80 6.77 9.36 12.49
CA LEU A 80 6.26 8.53 11.41
C LEU A 80 6.97 7.17 11.42
N VAL A 81 6.20 6.10 11.59
CA VAL A 81 6.67 4.72 11.53
C VAL A 81 6.23 4.10 10.21
N LEU A 82 7.17 3.84 9.32
CA LEU A 82 6.96 3.14 8.06
C LEU A 82 7.19 1.63 8.29
N ASN A 83 6.11 0.92 8.63
CA ASN A 83 6.11 -0.50 8.94
C ASN A 83 6.04 -1.38 7.67
N LYS A 84 6.36 -2.67 7.79
CA LYS A 84 6.51 -3.64 6.69
C LYS A 84 7.64 -3.26 5.74
N MET A 85 8.73 -2.74 6.30
CA MET A 85 9.90 -2.31 5.54
C MET A 85 10.53 -3.43 4.70
N ASP A 86 10.30 -4.70 5.08
CA ASP A 86 10.74 -5.90 4.37
C ASP A 86 9.96 -6.16 3.07
N LEU A 87 8.76 -5.59 2.93
CA LEU A 87 7.94 -5.69 1.72
C LEU A 87 8.16 -4.53 0.75
N ALA A 88 8.87 -3.48 1.18
CA ALA A 88 9.10 -2.27 0.41
C ALA A 88 10.46 -2.32 -0.31
N ASP A 89 10.51 -1.79 -1.53
CA ASP A 89 11.79 -1.52 -2.18
C ASP A 89 12.41 -0.25 -1.58
N LEU A 90 13.46 -0.42 -0.80
CA LEU A 90 14.16 0.65 -0.07
C LEU A 90 15.42 1.15 -0.78
N SER A 91 15.63 0.80 -2.06
CA SER A 91 16.77 1.30 -2.84
C SER A 91 16.85 2.83 -2.90
N GLU A 92 15.71 3.52 -2.85
CA GLU A 92 15.59 4.98 -2.82
C GLU A 92 15.19 5.54 -1.43
N GLN A 93 15.45 4.79 -0.34
CA GLN A 93 15.04 5.18 1.03
C GLN A 93 15.44 6.61 1.40
N GLN A 94 16.67 7.04 1.08
CA GLN A 94 17.13 8.38 1.41
C GLN A 94 16.34 9.48 0.67
N LYS A 95 15.86 9.21 -0.55
CA LYS A 95 15.05 10.15 -1.33
C LYS A 95 13.64 10.26 -0.75
N ILE A 96 13.08 9.16 -0.26
CA ILE A 96 11.81 9.13 0.48
C ILE A 96 11.93 9.98 1.75
N ILE A 97 12.98 9.75 2.55
CA ILE A 97 13.25 10.54 3.77
C ILE A 97 13.33 12.03 3.44
N ARG A 98 14.15 12.41 2.43
CA ARG A 98 14.28 13.83 2.01
C ARG A 98 12.97 14.45 1.53
N HIS A 99 12.08 13.65 0.94
CA HIS A 99 10.77 14.14 0.50
C HIS A 99 9.88 14.41 1.72
N LEU A 100 9.78 13.46 2.64
CA LEU A 100 9.01 13.59 3.88
C LEU A 100 9.55 14.71 4.78
N GLU A 101 10.86 14.90 4.85
CA GLU A 101 11.50 16.02 5.56
C GLU A 101 11.10 17.38 5.01
N ARG A 102 10.93 17.51 3.70
CA ARG A 102 10.41 18.75 3.08
C ARG A 102 8.95 19.01 3.44
N GLU A 103 8.18 17.97 3.71
CA GLU A 103 6.82 18.07 4.26
C GLU A 103 6.81 18.31 5.79
N GLY A 104 7.97 18.57 6.40
CA GLY A 104 8.09 18.89 7.83
C GLY A 104 8.21 17.68 8.76
N LEU A 105 8.34 16.46 8.22
CA LEU A 105 8.54 15.27 9.03
C LEU A 105 10.01 15.04 9.38
N LYS A 106 10.35 15.11 10.66
CA LYS A 106 11.74 14.95 11.11
C LYS A 106 12.06 13.56 11.66
N ASN A 107 11.07 12.89 12.26
CA ASN A 107 11.29 11.64 12.97
C ASN A 107 10.65 10.49 12.20
N ILE A 108 11.41 9.89 11.29
CA ILE A 108 10.93 8.82 10.39
C ILE A 108 11.68 7.53 10.71
N ILE A 109 10.94 6.46 11.03
CA ILE A 109 11.52 5.17 11.40
C ILE A 109 10.93 4.08 10.52
N PHE A 110 11.77 3.39 9.75
CA PHE A 110 11.37 2.20 9.01
C PHE A 110 11.43 0.99 9.94
N THR A 111 10.37 0.19 9.99
CA THR A 111 10.26 -0.94 10.93
C THR A 111 9.73 -2.21 10.26
N ASN A 112 10.07 -3.34 10.86
CA ASN A 112 9.34 -4.59 10.69
C ASN A 112 8.80 -5.01 12.05
N CYS A 113 7.53 -4.67 12.33
CA CYS A 113 6.91 -5.00 13.60
C CYS A 113 6.73 -6.51 13.83
N VAL A 114 6.70 -7.33 12.76
CA VAL A 114 6.57 -8.79 12.90
C VAL A 114 7.88 -9.42 13.34
N LYS A 115 9.02 -8.89 12.86
CA LYS A 115 10.35 -9.38 13.19
C LYS A 115 11.05 -8.59 14.31
N ASP A 116 10.36 -7.62 14.91
CA ASP A 116 10.92 -6.71 15.91
C ASP A 116 12.16 -5.92 15.41
N GLU A 117 12.23 -5.65 14.10
CA GLU A 117 13.32 -4.88 13.50
C GLU A 117 13.04 -3.38 13.61
N ASN A 118 13.99 -2.63 14.17
CA ASN A 118 13.96 -1.19 14.43
C ASN A 118 12.84 -0.69 15.38
N VAL A 119 11.92 -1.53 15.84
CA VAL A 119 10.82 -1.16 16.75
C VAL A 119 11.34 -0.56 18.05
N LYS A 120 12.43 -1.10 18.61
CA LYS A 120 13.04 -0.64 19.86
C LYS A 120 13.55 0.81 19.81
N GLN A 121 13.76 1.36 18.62
CA GLN A 121 14.21 2.74 18.43
C GLN A 121 13.08 3.76 18.68
N ILE A 122 11.82 3.32 18.61
CA ILE A 122 10.64 4.21 18.78
C ILE A 122 10.63 4.82 20.17
N VAL A 123 10.87 4.03 21.22
CA VAL A 123 10.79 4.49 22.62
C VAL A 123 11.81 5.60 22.91
N PRO A 124 13.12 5.43 22.63
CA PRO A 124 14.10 6.49 22.79
C PRO A 124 13.73 7.79 22.08
N VAL A 125 13.31 7.71 20.81
CA VAL A 125 12.92 8.89 20.01
C VAL A 125 11.73 9.60 20.63
N VAL A 126 10.70 8.86 21.04
CA VAL A 126 9.53 9.44 21.71
C VAL A 126 9.92 10.10 23.03
N THR A 127 10.74 9.45 23.85
CA THR A 127 11.22 10.00 25.13
C THR A 127 11.98 11.31 24.93
N GLU A 128 12.87 11.37 23.94
CA GLU A 128 13.64 12.57 23.60
C GLU A 128 12.73 13.71 23.12
N LEU A 129 11.83 13.42 22.19
CA LEU A 129 10.89 14.39 21.64
C LEU A 129 9.97 14.98 22.71
N VAL A 130 9.51 14.12 23.60
CA VAL A 130 8.63 14.50 24.70
C VAL A 130 9.40 15.29 25.76
N GLY A 131 10.67 14.97 26.02
CA GLY A 131 11.52 15.71 26.96
C GLY A 131 11.91 17.10 26.48
N SER A 132 12.07 17.28 25.16
CA SER A 132 12.45 18.55 24.53
C SER A 132 11.26 19.49 24.25
N SER A 133 10.02 19.01 24.39
CA SER A 133 8.83 19.78 24.04
C SER A 133 8.25 20.56 25.21
N TYR A 134 7.89 21.83 24.95
CA TYR A 134 7.25 22.70 25.94
C TYR A 134 5.87 22.15 26.35
N ARG A 135 5.70 21.88 27.65
CA ARG A 135 4.42 21.47 28.25
C ARG A 135 3.80 22.63 29.03
N TYR A 136 2.81 23.30 28.44
CA TYR A 136 2.16 24.45 29.07
C TYR A 136 1.41 24.14 30.40
N HIS A 137 1.08 22.87 30.70
CA HIS A 137 0.16 22.54 31.82
C HIS A 137 0.56 21.36 32.74
N ARG A 138 1.81 20.88 32.75
CA ARG A 138 2.25 19.86 33.73
C ARG A 138 3.71 20.09 34.14
N GLY A 139 3.93 20.42 35.42
CA GLY A 139 5.25 20.70 36.00
C GLY A 139 6.05 19.47 36.42
N GLU A 140 5.52 18.27 36.22
CA GLU A 140 6.17 17.01 36.61
C GLU A 140 6.77 16.29 35.40
N VAL A 141 8.01 15.80 35.56
CA VAL A 141 8.67 14.90 34.61
C VAL A 141 7.90 13.58 34.62
N CYS A 142 7.23 13.25 33.51
CA CYS A 142 6.47 12.02 33.39
C CYS A 142 7.37 10.89 32.89
N GLU A 143 7.63 9.87 33.71
CA GLU A 143 8.41 8.68 33.33
C GLU A 143 7.76 7.86 32.18
N ARG A 144 6.43 7.97 32.02
CA ARG A 144 5.65 7.29 30.98
C ARG A 144 4.66 8.25 30.34
N PRO A 145 5.08 9.10 29.39
CA PRO A 145 4.19 10.06 28.77
C PRO A 145 3.04 9.36 28.02
N PRO A 146 1.81 9.88 28.07
CA PRO A 146 0.71 9.35 27.28
C PRO A 146 1.02 9.48 25.79
N VAL A 147 1.17 8.34 25.11
CA VAL A 147 1.42 8.26 23.67
C VAL A 147 0.13 7.88 22.95
N PHE A 148 -0.20 8.58 21.86
CA PHE A 148 -1.25 8.16 20.94
C PHE A 148 -0.65 7.36 19.79
N LEU A 149 -1.02 6.09 19.68
CA LEU A 149 -0.70 5.26 18.53
C LEU A 149 -1.83 5.40 17.49
N LEU A 150 -1.51 6.00 16.35
CA LEU A 150 -2.42 6.10 15.23
C LEU A 150 -2.14 4.96 14.23
N ASP A 151 -3.09 4.04 14.14
CA ASP A 151 -3.12 3.02 13.08
C ASP A 151 -3.96 3.53 11.89
N THR A 152 -3.40 3.46 10.69
CA THR A 152 -3.92 4.10 9.47
C THR A 152 -5.27 3.62 8.95
N PRO A 153 -5.80 2.41 9.19
CA PRO A 153 -7.10 2.05 8.64
C PRO A 153 -8.27 2.81 9.32
N GLY A 154 -8.06 3.43 10.49
CA GLY A 154 -9.12 4.10 11.25
C GLY A 154 -9.30 5.61 10.98
N VAL A 155 -8.33 6.26 10.32
CA VAL A 155 -8.29 7.73 10.17
C VAL A 155 -7.72 8.13 8.81
N LEU A 156 -8.17 7.47 7.75
CA LEU A 156 -7.93 7.95 6.40
C LEU A 156 -8.58 9.32 6.18
N ALA A 157 -8.04 10.06 5.22
CA ALA A 157 -8.60 11.34 4.83
C ALA A 157 -10.11 11.18 4.48
N PRO A 158 -10.99 12.07 4.96
CA PRO A 158 -12.42 12.01 4.64
C PRO A 158 -12.70 12.12 3.14
N ARG A 159 -11.75 12.65 2.37
CA ARG A 159 -11.71 12.60 0.91
C ARG A 159 -10.30 12.24 0.48
N ILE A 160 -10.19 11.27 -0.43
CA ILE A 160 -8.94 10.92 -1.07
C ILE A 160 -8.80 11.78 -2.32
N GLY A 161 -7.62 12.40 -2.48
CA GLY A 161 -7.36 13.37 -3.56
C GLY A 161 -7.32 12.75 -4.96
N SER A 162 -7.11 11.43 -5.08
CA SER A 162 -7.07 10.75 -6.38
C SER A 162 -7.54 9.29 -6.32
N VAL A 163 -8.08 8.79 -7.44
CA VAL A 163 -8.44 7.36 -7.61
C VAL A 163 -7.20 6.47 -7.43
N GLU A 164 -6.04 6.94 -7.89
CA GLU A 164 -4.77 6.20 -7.79
C GLU A 164 -4.35 5.98 -6.33
N THR A 165 -4.42 7.02 -5.49
CA THR A 165 -4.17 6.89 -4.05
C THR A 165 -5.12 5.86 -3.42
N GLY A 166 -6.40 5.85 -3.82
CA GLY A 166 -7.37 4.86 -3.37
C GLY A 166 -6.98 3.42 -3.75
N LEU A 167 -6.52 3.21 -4.99
CA LEU A 167 -6.03 1.91 -5.46
C LEU A 167 -4.78 1.44 -4.67
N LYS A 168 -3.82 2.33 -4.42
CA LYS A 168 -2.63 2.04 -3.62
C LYS A 168 -2.97 1.65 -2.18
N LEU A 169 -3.87 2.41 -1.54
CA LEU A 169 -4.37 2.09 -0.19
C LEU A 169 -5.08 0.73 -0.16
N ALA A 170 -5.89 0.44 -1.18
CA ALA A 170 -6.55 -0.85 -1.31
C ALA A 170 -5.53 -1.98 -1.51
N LEU A 171 -4.51 -1.83 -2.36
CA LEU A 171 -3.43 -2.83 -2.51
C LEU A 171 -2.72 -3.13 -1.18
N CYS A 172 -2.51 -2.13 -0.34
CA CYS A 172 -1.91 -2.30 0.99
C CYS A 172 -2.86 -2.90 2.05
N GLY A 173 -4.14 -3.07 1.72
CA GLY A 173 -5.15 -3.67 2.59
C GLY A 173 -5.83 -2.68 3.53
N THR A 174 -5.65 -1.37 3.32
CA THR A 174 -6.32 -0.32 4.11
C THR A 174 -7.78 -0.14 3.67
N VAL A 175 -8.14 -0.64 2.50
CA VAL A 175 -9.50 -0.63 1.92
C VAL A 175 -9.90 -2.04 1.59
N LEU A 176 -11.18 -2.35 1.77
CA LEU A 176 -11.73 -3.66 1.44
C LEU A 176 -11.71 -3.89 -0.07
N ASP A 177 -11.09 -4.99 -0.49
CA ASP A 177 -10.84 -5.29 -1.91
C ASP A 177 -12.11 -5.31 -2.75
N HIS A 178 -13.20 -5.86 -2.22
CA HIS A 178 -14.48 -5.98 -2.93
C HIS A 178 -15.18 -4.64 -3.18
N LEU A 179 -14.84 -3.58 -2.42
CA LEU A 179 -15.40 -2.24 -2.67
C LEU A 179 -14.80 -1.64 -3.95
N VAL A 180 -13.55 -1.97 -4.25
CA VAL A 180 -12.84 -1.55 -5.46
C VAL A 180 -13.09 -2.54 -6.61
N GLY A 181 -13.14 -3.84 -6.30
CA GLY A 181 -13.16 -4.95 -7.23
C GLY A 181 -11.78 -5.62 -7.29
N GLU A 182 -11.72 -6.91 -6.96
CA GLU A 182 -10.46 -7.65 -6.86
C GLU A 182 -9.74 -7.74 -8.22
N GLU A 183 -10.49 -7.92 -9.30
CA GLU A 183 -9.94 -7.98 -10.66
C GLU A 183 -9.38 -6.62 -11.10
N THR A 184 -10.03 -5.52 -10.73
CA THR A 184 -9.53 -4.16 -10.98
C THR A 184 -8.26 -3.87 -10.19
N LEU A 185 -8.20 -4.28 -8.91
CA LEU A 185 -6.98 -4.15 -8.11
C LEU A 185 -5.84 -5.02 -8.65
N ALA A 186 -6.14 -6.24 -9.10
CA ALA A 186 -5.17 -7.11 -9.75
C ALA A 186 -4.63 -6.48 -11.05
N ASP A 187 -5.49 -5.82 -11.82
CA ASP A 187 -5.08 -5.12 -13.04
C ASP A 187 -4.16 -3.94 -12.74
N TYR A 188 -4.51 -3.11 -11.76
CA TYR A 188 -3.68 -2.00 -11.33
C TYR A 188 -2.33 -2.48 -10.77
N LEU A 189 -2.33 -3.56 -9.98
CA LEU A 189 -1.08 -4.17 -9.51
C LEU A 189 -0.21 -4.67 -10.68
N LEU A 190 -0.81 -5.38 -11.65
CA LEU A 190 -0.09 -5.85 -12.84
C LEU A 190 0.53 -4.69 -13.62
N TYR A 191 -0.24 -3.63 -13.84
CA TYR A 191 0.22 -2.39 -14.44
C TYR A 191 1.45 -1.82 -13.72
N THR A 192 1.37 -1.63 -12.39
CA THR A 192 2.46 -1.07 -11.59
C THR A 192 3.70 -1.96 -11.65
N LEU A 193 3.55 -3.28 -11.48
CA LEU A 193 4.65 -4.23 -11.54
C LEU A 193 5.35 -4.19 -12.91
N ASN A 194 4.59 -4.23 -14.00
CA ASN A 194 5.14 -4.18 -15.36
C ASN A 194 5.85 -2.85 -15.63
N ARG A 195 5.25 -1.71 -15.25
CA ARG A 195 5.85 -0.38 -15.41
C ARG A 195 7.18 -0.27 -14.67
N HIS A 196 7.28 -0.85 -13.47
CA HIS A 196 8.50 -0.85 -12.67
C HIS A 196 9.48 -1.99 -13.02
N GLN A 197 9.18 -2.79 -14.05
CA GLN A 197 9.95 -3.96 -14.48
C GLN A 197 10.10 -5.04 -13.39
N LEU A 198 9.12 -5.12 -12.48
CA LEU A 198 9.06 -6.09 -11.39
C LEU A 198 8.33 -7.37 -11.84
N LEU A 199 9.07 -8.25 -12.51
CA LEU A 199 8.51 -9.46 -13.15
C LEU A 199 8.48 -10.69 -12.23
N GLY A 200 8.57 -10.51 -10.91
CA GLY A 200 8.56 -11.61 -9.93
C GLY A 200 7.32 -12.51 -10.05
N TYR A 201 6.18 -11.94 -10.45
CA TYR A 201 4.94 -12.70 -10.68
C TYR A 201 5.05 -13.73 -11.81
N VAL A 202 5.85 -13.45 -12.85
CA VAL A 202 6.06 -14.37 -13.97
C VAL A 202 6.74 -15.64 -13.46
N GLN A 203 7.77 -15.48 -12.63
CA GLN A 203 8.49 -16.60 -12.03
C GLN A 203 7.63 -17.33 -10.99
N HIS A 204 6.96 -16.58 -10.11
CA HIS A 204 6.11 -17.13 -9.05
C HIS A 204 5.00 -18.04 -9.60
N TYR A 205 4.30 -17.58 -10.63
CA TYR A 205 3.23 -18.34 -11.29
C TYR A 205 3.72 -19.17 -12.48
N GLY A 206 5.03 -19.26 -12.72
CA GLY A 206 5.60 -19.99 -13.86
C GLY A 206 4.93 -19.64 -15.19
N LEU A 207 4.70 -18.35 -15.43
CA LEU A 207 4.12 -17.85 -16.67
C LEU A 207 5.17 -17.90 -17.78
N GLY A 208 4.78 -18.22 -19.01
CA GLY A 208 5.71 -18.27 -20.15
C GLY A 208 6.34 -16.91 -20.53
N GLY A 209 5.87 -15.82 -19.94
CA GLY A 209 6.37 -14.46 -20.13
C GLY A 209 5.49 -13.43 -19.43
N ALA A 210 6.01 -12.22 -19.31
CA ALA A 210 5.24 -11.08 -18.83
C ALA A 210 4.21 -10.64 -19.89
N CYS A 211 3.03 -10.18 -19.45
CA CYS A 211 2.00 -9.63 -20.33
C CYS A 211 1.23 -8.53 -19.61
N ASP A 212 0.66 -7.59 -20.36
CA ASP A 212 -0.10 -6.45 -19.85
C ASP A 212 -1.61 -6.61 -20.09
N ASP A 213 -2.09 -7.85 -19.99
CA ASP A 213 -3.51 -8.19 -20.01
C ASP A 213 -3.83 -8.99 -18.74
N VAL A 214 -4.54 -8.35 -17.82
CA VAL A 214 -4.93 -8.96 -16.54
C VAL A 214 -5.77 -10.22 -16.75
N VAL A 215 -6.62 -10.28 -17.77
CA VAL A 215 -7.50 -11.43 -18.00
C VAL A 215 -6.65 -12.66 -18.36
N SER A 216 -5.66 -12.48 -19.25
CA SER A 216 -4.70 -13.53 -19.58
C SER A 216 -3.87 -13.98 -18.37
N VAL A 217 -3.39 -13.05 -17.53
CA VAL A 217 -2.66 -13.39 -16.30
C VAL A 217 -3.55 -14.18 -15.36
N LEU A 218 -4.73 -13.67 -15.01
CA LEU A 218 -5.67 -14.30 -14.09
C LEU A 218 -6.14 -15.66 -14.59
N LYS A 219 -6.35 -15.84 -15.90
CA LYS A 219 -6.64 -17.14 -16.50
C LYS A 219 -5.53 -18.16 -16.22
N ARG A 220 -4.28 -17.78 -16.45
CA ARG A 220 -3.12 -18.66 -16.21
C ARG A 220 -2.94 -18.97 -14.73
N VAL A 221 -3.09 -17.97 -13.86
CA VAL A 221 -3.07 -18.13 -12.39
C VAL A 221 -4.18 -19.06 -11.94
N ALA A 222 -5.41 -18.86 -12.40
CA ALA A 222 -6.56 -19.68 -12.05
C ALA A 222 -6.36 -21.15 -12.44
N VAL A 223 -5.92 -21.41 -13.67
CA VAL A 223 -5.65 -22.77 -14.14
C VAL A 223 -4.52 -23.40 -13.33
N ARG A 224 -3.41 -22.69 -13.13
CA ARG A 224 -2.25 -23.20 -12.38
C ARG A 224 -2.59 -23.57 -10.94
N LEU A 225 -3.42 -22.77 -10.28
CA LEU A 225 -3.81 -22.97 -8.88
C LEU A 225 -5.08 -23.81 -8.72
N GLY A 226 -5.67 -24.31 -9.81
CA GLY A 226 -6.94 -25.04 -9.77
C GLY A 226 -8.14 -24.20 -9.31
N LYS A 227 -8.08 -22.87 -9.39
CA LYS A 227 -9.18 -21.97 -9.04
C LYS A 227 -10.22 -21.99 -10.15
N THR A 228 -11.16 -22.92 -10.06
CA THR A 228 -12.25 -23.08 -11.03
C THR A 228 -13.60 -22.92 -10.35
N GLN A 229 -14.62 -22.63 -11.16
CA GLN A 229 -16.01 -22.54 -10.72
C GLN A 229 -16.92 -23.22 -11.72
N ARG A 230 -18.01 -23.82 -11.23
CA ARG A 230 -19.08 -24.37 -12.06
C ARG A 230 -20.08 -23.27 -12.32
N VAL A 231 -20.37 -23.01 -13.59
CA VAL A 231 -21.40 -22.06 -14.02
C VAL A 231 -22.37 -22.74 -14.96
N LYS A 232 -23.63 -22.35 -14.89
CA LYS A 232 -24.63 -22.74 -15.89
C LYS A 232 -24.52 -21.78 -17.06
N VAL A 233 -24.29 -22.33 -18.24
CA VAL A 233 -24.25 -21.56 -19.48
C VAL A 233 -25.48 -21.94 -20.29
N LEU A 234 -26.24 -20.93 -20.70
CA LEU A 234 -27.35 -21.12 -21.61
C LEU A 234 -26.77 -21.43 -23.00
N THR A 235 -27.01 -22.64 -23.47
CA THR A 235 -26.73 -23.02 -24.86
C THR A 235 -28.04 -23.02 -25.64
N GLY A 236 -27.98 -22.92 -26.97
CA GLY A 236 -29.17 -23.00 -27.83
C GLY A 236 -29.99 -24.29 -27.67
N THR A 237 -29.46 -25.29 -26.96
CA THR A 237 -30.10 -26.59 -26.66
C THR A 237 -30.39 -26.81 -25.17
N GLY A 238 -30.26 -25.78 -24.31
CA GLY A 238 -30.56 -25.84 -22.88
C GLY A 238 -29.40 -25.43 -21.97
N ASP A 239 -29.62 -25.52 -20.66
CA ASP A 239 -28.60 -25.18 -19.64
C ASP A 239 -27.57 -26.30 -19.49
N VAL A 240 -26.29 -25.96 -19.68
CA VAL A 240 -25.17 -26.89 -19.47
C VAL A 240 -24.29 -26.37 -18.33
N ASN A 241 -23.90 -27.26 -17.42
CA ASN A 241 -22.90 -26.94 -16.40
C ASN A 241 -21.50 -26.99 -17.02
N VAL A 242 -20.81 -25.85 -17.03
CA VAL A 242 -19.44 -25.72 -17.54
C VAL A 242 -18.51 -25.37 -16.39
N ILE A 243 -17.32 -25.98 -16.37
CA ILE A 243 -16.23 -25.61 -15.46
C ILE A 243 -15.41 -24.52 -16.15
N GLN A 244 -15.28 -23.37 -15.52
CA GLN A 244 -14.47 -22.26 -16.02
C GLN A 244 -13.51 -21.72 -14.95
N PRO A 245 -12.43 -21.03 -15.35
CA PRO A 245 -11.56 -20.30 -14.42
C PRO A 245 -12.36 -19.33 -13.54
N ASN A 246 -12.01 -19.29 -12.25
CA ASN A 246 -12.56 -18.30 -11.32
C ASN A 246 -11.57 -17.12 -11.21
N TYR A 247 -11.81 -16.08 -12.01
CA TYR A 247 -10.93 -14.91 -12.09
C TYR A 247 -10.86 -14.13 -10.79
N THR A 248 -12.00 -13.94 -10.11
CA THR A 248 -12.02 -13.25 -8.81
C THR A 248 -11.20 -13.99 -7.76
N ALA A 249 -11.27 -15.33 -7.71
CA ALA A 249 -10.43 -16.13 -6.81
C ALA A 249 -8.94 -16.07 -7.17
N ALA A 250 -8.60 -16.04 -8.45
CA ALA A 250 -7.23 -15.82 -8.90
C ALA A 250 -6.72 -14.42 -8.59
N ALA A 251 -7.57 -13.39 -8.71
CA ALA A 251 -7.23 -12.01 -8.36
C ALA A 251 -6.94 -11.88 -6.86
N ARG A 252 -7.78 -12.46 -6.00
CA ARG A 252 -7.53 -12.52 -4.54
C ARG A 252 -6.20 -13.21 -4.20
N ASP A 253 -5.87 -14.28 -4.91
CA ASP A 253 -4.59 -14.96 -4.75
C ASP A 253 -3.43 -14.03 -5.17
N PHE A 254 -3.54 -13.37 -6.32
CA PHE A 254 -2.54 -12.45 -6.82
C PHE A 254 -2.27 -11.28 -5.85
N LEU A 255 -3.33 -10.68 -5.30
CA LEU A 255 -3.25 -9.63 -4.29
C LEU A 255 -2.63 -10.14 -2.98
N ARG A 256 -2.97 -11.36 -2.55
CA ARG A 256 -2.38 -11.99 -1.35
C ARG A 256 -0.89 -12.22 -1.53
N THR A 257 -0.49 -12.74 -2.69
CA THR A 257 0.91 -13.00 -3.03
C THR A 257 1.73 -11.72 -2.96
N PHE A 258 1.22 -10.61 -3.52
CA PHE A 258 1.80 -9.28 -3.35
C PHE A 258 1.90 -8.86 -1.88
N ARG A 259 0.81 -8.94 -1.11
CA ARG A 259 0.77 -8.52 0.30
C ARG A 259 1.67 -9.35 1.22
N SER A 260 1.98 -10.57 0.83
CA SER A 260 2.90 -11.46 1.55
C SER A 260 4.38 -11.29 1.14
N GLY A 261 4.68 -10.43 0.15
CA GLY A 261 6.04 -10.21 -0.34
C GLY A 261 6.57 -11.30 -1.28
N LEU A 262 5.75 -12.29 -1.65
CA LEU A 262 6.14 -13.40 -2.53
C LEU A 262 6.44 -12.96 -3.98
N LEU A 263 6.06 -11.74 -4.36
CA LEU A 263 6.41 -11.12 -5.64
C LEU A 263 7.75 -10.36 -5.59
N GLY A 264 8.39 -10.29 -4.42
CA GLY A 264 9.53 -9.43 -4.13
C GLY A 264 9.12 -8.10 -3.49
N PRO A 265 10.10 -7.27 -3.08
CA PRO A 265 9.85 -5.94 -2.52
C PRO A 265 9.29 -5.00 -3.59
N VAL A 266 8.31 -4.16 -3.22
CA VAL A 266 7.63 -3.24 -4.15
C VAL A 266 7.42 -1.87 -3.50
N MET A 267 7.73 -0.80 -4.21
CA MET A 267 7.43 0.58 -3.80
C MET A 267 6.33 1.15 -4.72
N LEU A 268 5.09 1.26 -4.24
CA LEU A 268 3.96 1.75 -5.04
C LEU A 268 4.02 3.27 -5.28
N ASP A 269 4.74 4.00 -4.43
CA ASP A 269 4.95 5.45 -4.59
C ASP A 269 6.16 5.82 -5.44
N ARG A 270 6.77 4.86 -6.13
CA ARG A 270 7.94 5.13 -6.96
C ARG A 270 7.68 6.23 -7.98
N ASP A 271 6.56 6.18 -8.71
CA ASP A 271 6.24 7.23 -9.69
C ASP A 271 5.94 8.59 -9.01
N THR A 272 5.27 8.58 -7.86
CA THR A 272 5.00 9.79 -7.06
C THR A 272 6.30 10.45 -6.58
N LEU A 273 7.29 9.65 -6.18
CA LEU A 273 8.60 10.12 -5.74
C LEU A 273 9.43 10.81 -6.84
N HIS A 274 9.14 10.51 -8.12
CA HIS A 274 9.81 11.07 -9.29
C HIS A 274 9.02 12.21 -9.95
N THR A 275 7.77 12.40 -9.55
CA THR A 275 6.96 13.51 -10.03
C THR A 275 7.38 14.77 -9.28
N PRO A 276 7.77 15.88 -9.96
CA PRO A 276 8.04 17.12 -9.26
C PRO A 276 6.79 17.57 -8.48
N PRO A 277 6.94 18.21 -7.31
CA PRO A 277 5.80 18.80 -6.62
C PRO A 277 5.11 19.76 -7.58
N ALA A 278 3.77 19.70 -7.65
CA ALA A 278 3.01 20.70 -8.39
C ALA A 278 3.37 22.07 -7.81
N ASP A 279 3.72 23.03 -8.66
CA ASP A 279 3.95 24.41 -8.22
C ASP A 279 2.68 24.92 -7.51
N PRO A 280 2.84 25.62 -6.38
CA PRO A 280 1.72 26.13 -5.58
C PRO A 280 0.83 27.13 -6.31
#